data_AF-A0A1V5IJF0-F1
#
_entry.id   AF-A0A1V5IJF0-F1
#
_cell.length_a   1.000
_cell.length_b   1.000
_cell.length_c   1.000
_cell.angle_alpha   90.00
_cell.angle_beta   90.00
_cell.angle_gamma   90.00
#
_symmetry.space_group_name_H-M   'P 1'
#
loop_
_entity.id
_entity.type
_entity.pdbx_description
1 polymer ?
#
loop_
_entity_poly.entity_id
_entity_poly.type
_entity_poly.pdbx_seq_one_letter_code
_entity_poly.pdbx_strand_id
1 'polypeptide(L)'
;MSFLSITMKNPIRGNRIKRAVGSRCDVCGCEEYLENLVVHSIIEEEEAFGQPSERMEPFLLVLCFPCHDAIHALDAPCRSQEELARQRPEPLRREIRRILSSVPRPYTPPDTDMEEAYIVACTSHFRFGV
;
A
#
# COMPACT_ATOMS: atom_id res chain seq x y z
N MET A 1 5.34 -14.11 -10.38
CA MET A 1 4.24 -13.13 -10.27
C MET A 1 4.87 -11.77 -10.00
N SER A 2 4.63 -10.78 -10.87
CA SER A 2 5.35 -9.49 -10.86
C SER A 2 4.91 -8.59 -9.71
N PHE A 3 5.88 -8.02 -8.97
CA PHE A 3 5.67 -7.39 -7.65
C PHE A 3 5.18 -5.93 -7.70
N LEU A 4 5.36 -5.22 -8.82
CA LEU A 4 4.81 -3.86 -8.98
C LEU A 4 3.27 -3.85 -9.00
N SER A 5 2.67 -5.01 -9.30
CA SER A 5 1.24 -5.22 -9.18
C SER A 5 0.71 -5.31 -7.72
N ILE A 6 1.56 -5.42 -6.70
CA ILE A 6 1.10 -5.63 -5.31
C ILE A 6 0.78 -4.31 -4.57
N THR A 7 1.46 -3.21 -4.89
CA THR A 7 1.12 -1.88 -4.36
C THR A 7 0.05 -1.17 -5.19
N MET A 8 0.05 -1.34 -6.52
CA MET A 8 -0.90 -0.68 -7.43
C MET A 8 -2.23 -1.45 -7.60
N LYS A 9 -2.27 -2.80 -7.52
CA LYS A 9 -3.54 -3.55 -7.59
C LYS A 9 -4.22 -3.76 -6.25
N ASN A 10 -3.56 -3.45 -5.13
CA ASN A 10 -4.18 -3.53 -3.80
C ASN A 10 -4.48 -2.12 -3.27
N PRO A 11 -5.69 -1.59 -3.49
CA PRO A 11 -6.04 -0.23 -3.08
C PRO A 11 -5.93 -0.02 -1.57
N ILE A 12 -6.07 -1.08 -0.76
CA ILE A 12 -5.92 -1.00 0.70
C ILE A 12 -4.47 -0.67 1.07
N ARG A 13 -3.48 -1.30 0.41
CA ARG A 13 -2.07 -1.00 0.66
C ARG A 13 -1.70 0.41 0.23
N GLY A 14 -2.10 0.82 -0.98
CA GLY A 14 -1.89 2.18 -1.46
C GLY A 14 -2.45 3.22 -0.49
N ASN A 15 -3.69 3.02 -0.01
CA ASN A 15 -4.32 3.91 0.95
C ASN A 15 -3.61 3.93 2.31
N ARG A 16 -3.05 2.80 2.77
CA ARG A 16 -2.22 2.78 3.99
C ARG A 16 -0.94 3.60 3.83
N ILE A 17 -0.26 3.51 2.68
CA ILE A 17 0.94 4.31 2.40
C ILE A 17 0.59 5.81 2.36
N LYS A 18 -0.47 6.19 1.64
CA LYS A 18 -0.97 7.58 1.58
C LYS A 18 -1.29 8.14 2.97
N ARG A 19 -1.91 7.32 3.84
CA ARG A 19 -2.17 7.71 5.24
C ARG A 19 -0.91 7.80 6.08
N ALA A 20 0.07 6.91 5.86
CA ALA A 20 1.33 6.91 6.61
C ALA A 20 2.10 8.22 6.40
N VAL A 21 2.10 8.77 5.17
CA VAL A 21 2.69 10.09 4.88
C VAL A 21 1.83 11.27 5.34
N GLY A 22 0.74 11.01 6.08
CA GLY A 22 -0.16 12.04 6.59
C GLY A 22 -1.08 12.64 5.54
N SER A 23 -1.37 11.92 4.45
CA SER A 23 -2.15 12.42 3.30
C SER A 23 -1.55 13.68 2.67
N ARG A 24 -0.21 13.74 2.62
CA ARG A 24 0.53 14.87 2.04
C ARG A 24 1.32 14.44 0.81
N CYS A 25 1.45 15.35 -0.14
CA CYS A 25 2.34 15.20 -1.28
C CYS A 25 3.81 15.32 -0.84
N ASP A 26 4.66 14.37 -1.24
CA ASP A 26 6.10 14.37 -0.95
C ASP A 26 6.85 15.52 -1.64
N VAL A 27 6.28 16.10 -2.71
CA VAL A 27 6.90 17.20 -3.48
C VAL A 27 6.50 18.57 -2.95
N CYS A 28 5.20 18.89 -2.97
CA CYS A 28 4.73 20.22 -2.57
C CYS A 28 4.34 20.32 -1.09
N GLY A 29 4.20 19.20 -0.39
CA GLY A 29 3.80 19.17 1.01
C GLY A 29 2.33 19.50 1.28
N CYS A 30 1.52 19.76 0.24
CA CYS A 30 0.08 20.01 0.37
C CYS A 30 -0.63 18.77 0.92
N GLU A 31 -1.54 18.99 1.86
CA GLU A 31 -2.45 17.96 2.35
C GLU A 31 -3.63 17.82 1.39
N GLU A 32 -3.98 16.59 1.06
CA GLU A 32 -4.99 16.26 0.06
C GLU A 32 -5.86 15.10 0.54
N TYR A 33 -7.05 14.97 -0.04
CA TYR A 33 -7.85 13.76 0.14
C TYR A 33 -7.12 12.55 -0.46
N LEU A 34 -7.31 11.36 0.12
CA LEU A 34 -6.63 10.14 -0.32
C LEU A 34 -6.89 9.79 -1.80
N GLU A 35 -8.04 10.18 -2.32
CA GLU A 35 -8.45 10.00 -3.72
C GLU A 35 -7.66 10.89 -4.68
N ASN A 36 -7.16 12.04 -4.20
CA ASN A 36 -6.37 13.01 -4.95
C ASN A 36 -4.86 12.75 -4.88
N LEU A 37 -4.45 11.71 -4.14
CA LEU A 37 -3.07 11.28 -4.03
C LEU A 37 -2.82 10.02 -4.86
N VAL A 38 -1.63 9.89 -5.39
CA VAL A 38 -1.16 8.73 -6.17
C VAL A 38 0.13 8.22 -5.54
N VAL A 39 0.27 6.90 -5.45
CA VAL A 39 1.55 6.28 -5.12
C VAL A 39 2.28 6.05 -6.45
N HIS A 40 3.31 6.84 -6.69
CA HIS A 40 4.15 6.80 -7.87
C HIS A 40 5.37 5.88 -7.63
N SER A 41 5.71 5.05 -8.62
CA SER A 41 6.94 4.25 -8.64
C SER A 41 7.97 4.93 -9.54
N ILE A 42 9.18 5.11 -9.01
CA ILE A 42 10.30 5.72 -9.75
C ILE A 42 10.91 4.71 -10.74
N ILE A 43 10.91 3.42 -10.38
CA ILE A 43 11.48 2.34 -11.19
C ILE A 43 10.39 1.57 -11.94
N GLU A 44 10.80 0.98 -13.06
CA GLU A 44 9.94 0.18 -13.95
C GLU A 44 9.57 -1.19 -13.35
N GLU A 45 8.51 -1.81 -13.88
CA GLU A 45 8.02 -3.15 -13.46
C GLU A 45 9.10 -4.23 -13.48
N GLU A 46 9.98 -4.15 -14.47
CA GLU A 46 11.06 -5.10 -14.71
C GLU A 46 12.18 -4.96 -13.68
N GLU A 47 12.49 -3.73 -13.26
CA GLU A 47 13.53 -3.44 -12.27
C GLU A 47 13.07 -3.74 -10.84
N ALA A 48 11.77 -3.59 -10.57
CA ALA A 48 11.17 -4.03 -9.31
C ALA A 48 11.07 -5.55 -9.21
N PHE A 49 11.16 -6.27 -10.34
CA PHE A 49 11.03 -7.72 -10.36
C PHE A 49 12.20 -8.38 -9.62
N GLY A 50 11.89 -9.09 -8.54
CA GLY A 50 12.89 -9.77 -7.71
C GLY A 50 13.39 -8.93 -6.52
N GLN A 51 12.98 -7.67 -6.39
CA GLN A 51 13.24 -6.90 -5.18
C GLN A 51 12.27 -7.27 -4.05
N PRO A 52 12.76 -7.46 -2.80
CA PRO A 52 11.90 -7.58 -1.64
C PRO A 52 11.00 -6.34 -1.50
N SER A 53 9.72 -6.53 -1.20
CA SER A 53 8.75 -5.42 -1.16
C SER A 53 9.14 -4.32 -0.15
N GLU A 54 9.76 -4.68 0.96
CA GLU A 54 10.30 -3.74 1.96
C GLU A 54 11.41 -2.83 1.43
N ARG A 55 12.12 -3.23 0.37
CA ARG A 55 13.18 -2.42 -0.27
C ARG A 55 12.63 -1.42 -1.29
N MET A 56 11.32 -1.45 -1.55
CA MET A 56 10.67 -0.54 -2.50
C MET A 56 10.43 0.86 -1.94
N GLU A 57 10.50 1.06 -0.62
CA GLU A 57 10.28 2.37 0.03
C GLU A 57 11.00 3.57 -0.64
N PRO A 58 12.31 3.52 -0.92
CA PRO A 58 13.03 4.63 -1.56
C PRO A 58 12.64 4.86 -3.03
N PHE A 59 11.94 3.91 -3.66
CA PHE A 59 11.51 3.99 -5.05
C PHE A 59 10.03 4.36 -5.18
N LEU A 60 9.38 4.77 -4.09
CA LEU A 60 7.98 5.16 -4.05
C LEU A 60 7.85 6.60 -3.59
N LEU A 61 6.96 7.35 -4.24
CA LEU A 61 6.54 8.70 -3.85
C LEU A 61 5.02 8.76 -3.71
N VAL A 62 4.51 9.60 -2.82
CA VAL A 62 3.09 9.95 -2.71
C VAL A 62 2.90 11.36 -3.24
N LEU A 63 2.12 11.51 -4.30
CA LEU A 63 2.02 12.76 -5.05
C LEU A 63 0.57 13.18 -5.23
N CYS A 64 0.29 14.48 -5.19
CA CYS A 64 -0.96 15.01 -5.73
C CYS A 64 -0.92 15.00 -7.27
N PHE A 65 -2.09 15.04 -7.93
CA PHE A 65 -2.16 15.00 -9.40
C PHE A 65 -1.28 16.06 -10.09
N PRO A 66 -1.28 17.35 -9.67
CA PRO A 66 -0.41 18.34 -10.31
C PRO A 66 1.08 18.01 -10.25
N CYS A 67 1.57 17.50 -9.11
CA CYS A 67 2.98 17.12 -8.96
C CYS A 67 3.31 15.83 -9.71
N HIS A 68 2.38 14.87 -9.75
CA HIS A 68 2.53 13.65 -10.52
C HIS A 68 2.65 13.96 -12.02
N ASP A 69 1.75 14.79 -12.55
CA ASP A 69 1.77 15.18 -13.95
C ASP A 69 3.03 15.99 -14.29
N ALA A 70 3.46 16.87 -13.39
CA ALA A 70 4.69 17.64 -13.57
C ALA A 70 5.95 16.76 -13.63
N ILE A 71 6.03 15.70 -12.82
CA ILE A 71 7.18 14.77 -12.85
C ILE A 71 7.32 14.11 -14.22
N HIS A 72 6.20 13.66 -14.80
CA HIS A 72 6.20 13.05 -16.13
C HIS A 72 6.42 14.07 -17.24
N ALA A 73 5.78 15.24 -17.17
CA ALA A 73 5.89 16.28 -18.19
C ALA A 73 7.30 16.88 -18.27
N LEU A 74 8.03 16.91 -17.14
CA LEU A 74 9.38 17.48 -17.05
C LEU A 74 10.49 16.41 -17.11
N ASP A 75 10.14 15.14 -17.27
CA ASP A 75 11.08 14.01 -17.24
C ASP A 75 12.02 14.09 -16.02
N ALA A 76 11.42 14.23 -14.83
CA ALA A 76 12.18 14.48 -13.62
C ALA A 76 13.17 13.32 -13.35
N PRO A 77 14.49 13.60 -13.20
CA PRO A 77 15.48 12.54 -13.07
C PRO A 77 15.19 11.61 -11.89
N CYS A 78 15.32 10.29 -12.11
CA CYS A 78 15.09 9.26 -11.09
C CYS A 78 15.84 9.56 -9.79
N ARG A 79 17.10 10.03 -9.90
CA ARG A 79 17.92 10.40 -8.75
C ARG A 79 17.28 11.50 -7.89
N SER A 80 16.70 12.53 -8.50
CA SER A 80 16.04 13.62 -7.77
C SER A 80 14.77 13.14 -7.07
N GLN A 81 14.04 12.22 -7.72
CA GLN A 81 12.88 11.58 -7.12
C GLN A 81 13.27 10.71 -5.91
N GLU A 82 14.34 9.93 -6.01
CA GLU A 82 14.86 9.14 -4.89
C GLU A 82 15.33 10.02 -3.74
N GLU A 83 15.96 11.16 -4.03
CA GLU A 83 16.40 12.12 -3.02
C GLU A 83 15.22 12.67 -2.21
N LEU A 84 14.04 12.88 -2.83
CA LEU A 84 12.81 13.23 -2.11
C LEU A 84 12.37 12.11 -1.17
N ALA A 85 12.33 10.86 -1.64
CA ALA A 85 11.97 9.72 -0.80
C ALA A 85 12.93 9.54 0.39
N ARG A 86 14.23 9.81 0.18
CA ARG A 86 15.27 9.71 1.23
C ARG A 86 15.19 10.81 2.29
N GLN A 87 14.54 11.94 2.00
CA GLN A 87 14.33 13.01 2.98
C GLN A 87 13.28 12.68 4.04
N ARG A 88 12.52 11.59 3.86
CA ARG A 88 11.53 11.14 4.86
C ARG A 88 12.20 10.83 6.20
N PRO A 89 11.56 11.18 7.33
CA PRO A 89 12.07 10.83 8.64
C PRO A 89 12.05 9.30 8.83
N GLU A 90 13.05 8.76 9.52
CA GLU A 90 13.22 7.30 9.69
C GLU A 90 11.99 6.56 10.27
N PRO A 91 11.19 7.14 11.19
CA PRO A 91 9.92 6.52 11.62
C PRO A 91 8.95 6.29 10.46
N LEU A 92 8.82 7.25 9.54
CA LEU A 92 7.94 7.15 8.37
C LEU A 92 8.44 6.08 7.40
N ARG A 93 9.76 6.08 7.13
CA ARG A 93 10.38 5.05 6.27
C ARG A 93 10.11 3.65 6.81
N ARG A 94 10.32 3.43 8.12
CA ARG A 94 10.01 2.14 8.77
C ARG A 94 8.55 1.74 8.65
N GLU A 95 7.62 2.66 8.79
CA GLU A 95 6.19 2.37 8.66
C GLU A 95 5.82 1.99 7.21
N ILE A 96 6.33 2.72 6.21
CA ILE A 96 6.12 2.38 4.80
C ILE A 96 6.68 0.98 4.51
N ARG A 97 7.90 0.66 4.96
CA ARG A 97 8.48 -0.69 4.80
C ARG A 97 7.62 -1.78 5.44
N ARG A 98 7.06 -1.52 6.63
CA ARG A 98 6.14 -2.44 7.31
C ARG A 98 4.85 -2.66 6.51
N ILE A 99 4.29 -1.61 5.93
CA ILE A 99 3.10 -1.72 5.07
C ILE A 99 3.43 -2.55 3.83
N LEU A 100 4.58 -2.31 3.20
CA LEU A 100 5.03 -3.04 2.01
C LEU A 100 5.33 -4.51 2.28
N SER A 101 5.89 -4.84 3.45
CA SER A 101 6.17 -6.22 3.86
C SER A 101 4.93 -6.98 4.33
N SER A 102 3.80 -6.29 4.57
CA SER A 102 2.57 -6.94 5.00
C SER A 102 2.04 -7.88 3.91
N VAL A 103 2.10 -9.19 4.14
CA VAL A 103 1.47 -10.20 3.28
C VAL A 103 0.15 -10.62 3.95
N PRO A 104 -1.01 -10.49 3.29
CA PRO A 104 -2.26 -11.03 3.80
C PRO A 104 -2.06 -12.51 4.13
N ARG A 105 -2.42 -12.92 5.35
CA ARG A 105 -2.39 -14.34 5.69
C ARG A 105 -3.30 -15.09 4.72
N PRO A 106 -2.83 -16.18 4.08
CA PRO A 106 -3.72 -17.07 3.37
C PRO A 106 -4.83 -17.49 4.32
N TYR A 107 -6.08 -17.41 3.87
CA TYR A 107 -7.17 -18.02 4.61
C TYR A 107 -6.99 -19.53 4.51
N THR A 108 -6.75 -20.17 5.65
CA THR A 108 -6.87 -21.62 5.77
C THR A 108 -8.28 -21.89 6.30
N PRO A 109 -9.17 -22.50 5.51
CA PRO A 109 -10.47 -22.93 6.01
C PRO A 109 -10.28 -23.85 7.23
N PRO A 110 -11.09 -23.71 8.28
CA PRO A 110 -11.03 -24.63 9.41
C PRO A 110 -11.42 -26.04 8.97
N ASP A 111 -10.77 -27.07 9.53
CA ASP A 111 -11.02 -28.50 9.22
C ASP A 111 -12.38 -29.03 9.71
N THR A 112 -13.21 -28.17 10.30
CA THR A 112 -14.58 -28.52 10.71
C THR A 112 -15.45 -28.81 9.50
N ASP A 113 -16.25 -29.88 9.61
CA ASP A 113 -17.32 -30.17 8.67
C ASP A 113 -18.21 -28.93 8.51
N MET A 114 -18.29 -28.42 7.27
CA MET A 114 -19.05 -27.21 6.98
C MET A 114 -20.52 -27.36 7.35
N GLU A 115 -21.03 -28.60 7.32
CA GLU A 115 -22.38 -28.95 7.75
C GLU A 115 -22.58 -28.67 9.25
N GLU A 116 -21.63 -29.11 10.09
CA GLU A 116 -21.69 -28.92 11.53
C GLU A 116 -21.53 -27.45 11.94
N ALA A 117 -20.60 -26.73 11.27
CA ALA A 117 -20.43 -25.30 11.47
C ALA A 117 -21.69 -24.48 11.06
N TYR A 118 -22.35 -24.88 9.97
CA TYR A 118 -23.61 -24.27 9.52
C TYR A 118 -24.75 -24.53 10.51
N ILE A 119 -24.90 -25.77 10.98
CA ILE A 119 -25.91 -26.15 11.96
C ILE A 119 -25.71 -25.36 13.27
N VAL A 120 -24.48 -25.26 13.79
CA VAL A 120 -24.19 -24.47 14.99
C VAL A 120 -24.52 -22.99 14.79
N ALA A 121 -24.13 -22.39 13.67
CA ALA A 121 -24.45 -21.00 13.38
C ALA A 121 -25.97 -20.75 13.33
N CYS A 122 -26.71 -21.59 12.62
CA CYS A 122 -28.15 -21.46 12.45
C CYS A 122 -28.97 -21.83 13.69
N THR A 123 -28.46 -22.71 14.56
CA THR A 123 -29.14 -23.12 15.80
C THR A 123 -28.79 -22.26 17.01
N SER A 124 -27.68 -21.51 16.98
CA SER A 124 -27.26 -20.62 18.07
C SER A 124 -28.22 -19.45 18.33
N HIS A 125 -29.02 -19.05 17.34
CA HIS A 125 -30.01 -17.96 17.45
C HIS A 125 -31.30 -18.34 18.21
N PHE A 126 -31.50 -19.60 18.60
CA PHE A 126 -32.77 -20.07 19.20
C PHE A 126 -32.73 -20.28 20.72
N ARG A 127 -31.67 -19.87 21.44
CA ARG A 127 -31.49 -20.20 22.87
C ARG A 127 -31.74 -19.10 23.90
N PHE A 128 -32.25 -17.93 23.53
CA PHE A 128 -32.72 -16.92 24.50
C PHE A 128 -34.21 -16.63 24.29
N GLY A 129 -35.03 -17.52 24.86
CA GLY A 129 -36.47 -17.36 25.00
C GLY A 129 -36.92 -18.15 26.22
N VAL A 130 -36.62 -17.62 27.40
CA VAL A 130 -37.25 -18.00 28.67
C VAL A 130 -37.79 -16.73 29.31
#